data_AF-A0A914PN41-F1
#
_entry.id   AF-A0A914PN41-F1
#
_cell.length_a   1.000
_cell.length_b   1.000
_cell.length_c   1.000
_cell.angle_alpha   90.00
_cell.angle_beta   90.00
_cell.angle_gamma   90.00
#
_symmetry.space_group_name_H-M   'P 1'
#
loop_
_entity.id
_entity.type
_entity.pdbx_description
1 polymer ?
#
loop_
_entity_poly.entity_id
_entity_poly.type
_entity_poly.pdbx_seq_one_letter_code
_entity_poly.pdbx_strand_id
1 'polypeptide(L)'
;MVLVLYLIYAFIALFGCSQIKEGLNPKNLVRESFYLNNFYVLIDETFWQEGLQMQVVVNNPPDLFDPNGRESFNKMREEFEDTQFTMKKNATMIWLDAFETKIIEDESNFNISLPKTSEEWYERVKEWLITAGGRRLWELDMVWDKQNESSNHLKAFRFQVGLKNVSEII
;
A
#
# COMPACT_ATOMS: atom_id res chain seq x y z
N MET A 1 6.25 49.53 -36.24
CA MET A 1 6.01 48.14 -36.71
C MET A 1 6.78 47.11 -35.89
N VAL A 2 8.10 47.25 -35.69
CA VAL A 2 8.93 46.29 -34.93
C VAL A 2 8.48 46.12 -33.47
N LEU A 3 8.07 47.20 -32.80
CA LEU A 3 7.66 47.18 -31.39
C LEU A 3 6.35 46.40 -31.16
N VAL A 4 5.43 46.46 -32.13
CA VAL A 4 4.17 45.69 -32.11
C VAL A 4 4.44 44.20 -32.31
N LEU A 5 5.38 43.84 -33.18
CA LEU A 5 5.80 42.45 -33.38
C LEU A 5 6.41 41.83 -32.11
N TYR A 6 7.22 42.60 -31.39
CA TYR A 6 7.80 42.15 -30.11
C TYR A 6 6.73 41.92 -29.02
N LEU A 7 5.70 42.79 -28.97
CA LEU A 7 4.59 42.60 -28.04
C LEU A 7 3.78 41.34 -28.37
N ILE A 8 3.49 41.10 -29.64
CA ILE A 8 2.80 39.87 -30.08
C ILE A 8 3.63 38.63 -29.74
N TYR A 9 4.94 38.67 -30.01
CA TYR A 9 5.85 37.58 -29.66
C TYR A 9 5.86 37.29 -28.16
N ALA A 10 5.95 38.34 -27.32
CA ALA A 10 5.91 38.19 -25.86
C ALA A 10 4.59 37.59 -25.37
N PHE A 11 3.44 38.00 -25.94
CA PHE A 11 2.14 37.42 -25.61
C PHE A 11 2.05 35.94 -25.99
N ILE A 12 2.55 35.55 -27.17
CA ILE A 12 2.56 34.15 -27.61
C ILE A 12 3.49 33.31 -26.73
N ALA A 13 4.66 33.83 -26.35
CA ALA A 13 5.59 33.14 -25.45
C ALA A 13 4.97 32.92 -24.06
N LEU A 14 4.33 33.96 -23.49
CA LEU A 14 3.63 33.85 -22.21
C LEU A 14 2.47 32.85 -22.28
N PHE A 15 1.70 32.86 -23.37
CA PHE A 15 0.62 31.90 -23.59
C PHE A 15 1.14 30.47 -23.75
N GLY A 16 2.27 30.29 -24.45
CA GLY A 16 2.94 29.00 -24.60
C GLY A 16 3.45 28.44 -23.29
N CYS A 17 4.04 29.30 -22.43
CA CYS A 17 4.49 28.90 -21.10
C CYS A 17 3.33 28.43 -20.21
N SER A 18 2.14 29.05 -20.31
CA SER A 18 0.96 28.63 -19.53
C SER A 18 0.35 27.29 -19.99
N GLN A 19 0.64 26.82 -21.21
CA GLN A 19 0.16 25.53 -21.71
C GLN A 19 1.15 24.38 -21.49
N ILE A 20 2.31 24.63 -20.91
CA ILE A 20 3.26 23.56 -20.57
C ILE A 20 2.59 22.66 -19.53
N LYS A 21 2.36 21.41 -19.92
CA LYS A 21 1.92 20.35 -19.01
C LYS A 21 3.15 19.73 -18.37
N GLU A 22 3.16 19.71 -17.05
CA GLU A 22 4.17 18.98 -16.28
C GLU A 22 3.86 17.49 -16.36
N GLY A 23 4.86 16.68 -16.72
CA GLY A 23 4.70 15.23 -16.86
C GLY A 23 5.62 14.65 -17.92
N LEU A 24 6.55 13.80 -17.49
CA LEU A 24 7.43 13.06 -18.41
C LEU A 24 6.85 11.66 -18.59
N ASN A 25 6.04 11.46 -19.62
CA ASN A 25 5.52 10.12 -19.92
C ASN A 25 6.69 9.23 -20.41
N PRO A 26 7.00 8.10 -19.75
CA PRO A 26 8.08 7.18 -20.14
C PRO A 26 8.01 6.74 -21.61
N LYS A 27 6.81 6.71 -22.21
CA LYS A 27 6.59 6.39 -23.62
C LYS A 27 7.31 7.35 -24.56
N ASN A 28 7.41 8.63 -24.19
CA ASN A 28 8.03 9.67 -25.02
C ASN A 28 9.57 9.67 -24.93
N LEU A 29 10.15 8.88 -24.02
CA LEU A 29 11.60 8.72 -23.88
C LEU A 29 12.17 7.56 -24.72
N VAL A 30 11.32 6.64 -25.16
CA VAL A 30 11.75 5.42 -25.85
C VAL A 30 11.50 5.60 -27.35
N ARG A 31 12.48 5.18 -28.16
CA ARG A 31 12.36 5.21 -29.62
C ARG A 31 11.21 4.29 -30.05
N GLU A 32 10.28 4.78 -30.86
CA GLU A 32 9.06 4.06 -31.28
C GLU A 32 9.33 2.66 -31.87
N SER A 33 10.49 2.46 -32.50
CA SER A 33 10.90 1.20 -33.13
C SER A 33 11.41 0.12 -32.15
N PHE A 34 11.43 0.40 -30.86
CA PHE A 34 11.97 -0.50 -29.85
C PHE A 34 10.86 -1.41 -29.30
N TYR A 35 11.14 -2.70 -29.12
CA TYR A 35 10.17 -3.71 -28.64
C TYR A 35 9.46 -3.31 -27.34
N LEU A 36 10.12 -2.52 -26.49
CA LEU A 36 9.58 -2.00 -25.24
C LEU A 36 8.41 -1.02 -25.43
N ASN A 37 8.23 -0.41 -26.61
CA ASN A 37 7.11 0.50 -26.85
C ASN A 37 5.75 -0.20 -26.71
N ASN A 38 5.61 -1.39 -27.32
CA ASN A 38 4.39 -2.20 -27.18
C ASN A 38 4.14 -2.63 -25.72
N PHE A 39 5.21 -2.91 -24.97
CA PHE A 39 5.12 -3.21 -23.54
C PHE A 39 4.59 -2.01 -22.75
N TYR A 40 5.11 -0.80 -22.98
CA TYR A 40 4.61 0.40 -22.29
C TYR A 40 3.18 0.78 -22.68
N VAL A 41 2.78 0.58 -23.94
CA VAL A 41 1.38 0.77 -24.37
C VAL A 41 0.47 -0.19 -23.61
N LEU A 42 0.84 -1.47 -23.55
CA LEU A 42 0.03 -2.47 -22.86
C LEU A 42 -0.05 -2.20 -21.35
N ILE A 43 1.04 -1.80 -20.71
CA ILE A 43 1.04 -1.41 -19.29
C ILE A 43 0.07 -0.25 -19.07
N ASP A 44 0.17 0.83 -19.87
CA ASP A 44 -0.71 2.01 -19.78
C ASP A 44 -2.19 1.66 -19.87
N GLU A 45 -2.54 0.77 -20.80
CA GLU A 45 -3.92 0.36 -21.05
C GLU A 45 -4.46 -0.61 -20.00
N THR A 46 -3.62 -1.46 -19.40
CA THR A 46 -4.10 -2.56 -18.53
C THR A 46 -3.67 -2.45 -17.06
N PHE A 47 -2.40 -2.15 -16.77
CA PHE A 47 -1.85 -2.23 -15.41
C PHE A 47 -2.10 -0.97 -14.55
N TRP A 48 -2.26 0.21 -15.17
CA TRP A 48 -2.53 1.45 -14.41
C TRP A 48 -4.01 1.63 -14.04
N GLN A 49 -4.90 0.87 -14.67
CA GLN A 49 -6.32 0.84 -14.33
C GLN A 49 -6.53 0.07 -13.02
N GLU A 50 -5.99 -1.13 -12.92
CA GLU A 50 -6.09 -2.00 -11.73
C GLU A 50 -4.80 -2.84 -11.63
N GLY A 51 -4.02 -2.74 -10.55
CA GLY A 51 -2.89 -3.66 -10.36
C GLY A 51 -1.68 -3.14 -9.58
N LEU A 52 -1.59 -1.83 -9.33
CA LEU A 52 -0.55 -1.30 -8.46
C LEU A 52 -0.94 -1.45 -7.00
N GLN A 53 0.05 -1.75 -6.16
CA GLN A 53 -0.13 -1.87 -4.71
C GLN A 53 0.75 -0.83 -4.01
N MET A 54 0.12 0.03 -3.23
CA MET A 54 0.81 0.92 -2.29
C MET A 54 1.23 0.12 -1.06
N GLN A 55 2.48 0.27 -0.62
CA GLN A 55 2.94 -0.31 0.64
C GLN A 55 2.94 0.75 1.72
N VAL A 56 2.19 0.52 2.79
CA VAL A 56 2.13 1.40 3.95
C VAL A 56 2.88 0.74 5.10
N VAL A 57 3.83 1.46 5.69
CA VAL A 57 4.64 0.98 6.82
C VAL A 57 4.18 1.68 8.09
N VAL A 58 3.78 0.89 9.09
CA VAL A 58 3.44 1.35 10.43
C VAL A 58 4.64 1.13 11.32
N ASN A 59 5.25 2.23 11.76
CA ASN A 59 6.35 2.21 12.72
C ASN A 59 5.81 2.41 14.13
N ASN A 60 6.28 1.59 15.08
CA ASN A 60 5.83 1.58 16.47
C ASN A 60 4.29 1.50 16.60
N PRO A 61 3.69 0.40 16.14
CA PRO A 61 2.24 0.24 16.17
C PRO A 61 1.70 0.23 17.61
N PRO A 62 0.44 0.64 17.82
CA PRO A 62 -0.23 0.45 19.10
C PRO A 62 -0.42 -1.05 19.37
N ASP A 63 -0.81 -1.38 20.61
CA ASP A 63 -1.27 -2.72 20.91
C ASP A 63 -2.51 -3.04 20.07
N LEU A 64 -2.40 -4.06 19.23
CA LEU A 64 -3.44 -4.49 18.29
C LEU A 64 -4.47 -5.43 18.95
N PHE A 65 -4.18 -5.92 20.16
CA PHE A 65 -5.12 -6.65 21.00
C PHE A 65 -5.99 -5.70 21.84
N ASP A 66 -5.46 -4.55 22.25
CA ASP A 66 -6.22 -3.52 22.97
C ASP A 66 -7.31 -2.91 22.06
N PRO A 67 -8.59 -2.81 22.48
CA PRO A 67 -9.67 -2.29 21.66
C PRO A 67 -9.42 -0.87 21.15
N ASN A 68 -8.83 0.00 21.97
CA ASN A 68 -8.62 1.40 21.60
C ASN A 68 -7.50 1.52 20.56
N GLY A 69 -6.39 0.82 20.78
CA GLY A 69 -5.29 0.74 19.82
C GLY A 69 -5.75 0.14 18.49
N ARG A 70 -6.56 -0.90 18.56
CA ARG A 70 -7.17 -1.58 17.43
C ARG A 70 -8.10 -0.67 16.62
N GLU A 71 -8.98 0.06 17.28
CA GLU A 71 -9.91 0.99 16.63
C GLU A 71 -9.14 2.12 15.92
N SER A 72 -8.13 2.69 16.57
CA SER A 72 -7.29 3.73 15.95
C SER A 72 -6.57 3.21 14.69
N PHE A 73 -6.04 1.99 14.73
CA PHE A 73 -5.42 1.36 13.57
C PHE A 73 -6.43 1.11 12.44
N ASN A 74 -7.61 0.58 12.77
CA ASN A 74 -8.66 0.31 11.80
C ASN A 74 -9.14 1.58 11.10
N LYS A 75 -9.29 2.68 11.84
CA LYS A 75 -9.66 3.98 11.27
C LYS A 75 -8.61 4.48 10.28
N MET A 76 -7.32 4.41 10.65
CA MET A 76 -6.23 4.77 9.73
C MET A 76 -6.26 3.88 8.47
N ARG A 77 -6.46 2.56 8.63
CA ARG A 77 -6.59 1.63 7.50
C ARG A 77 -7.76 2.02 6.59
N GLU A 78 -8.93 2.30 7.16
CA GLU A 78 -10.12 2.72 6.41
C GLU A 78 -9.90 4.02 5.66
N GLU A 79 -9.21 5.00 6.25
CA GLU A 79 -8.86 6.25 5.57
C GLU A 79 -7.95 6.03 4.35
N PHE A 80 -7.04 5.04 4.41
CA PHE A 80 -6.24 4.64 3.24
C PHE A 80 -7.06 3.84 2.21
N GLU A 81 -8.06 3.08 2.63
CA GLU A 81 -8.88 2.26 1.74
C GLU A 81 -9.97 3.07 1.02
N ASP A 82 -10.49 4.12 1.66
CA ASP A 82 -11.61 4.95 1.18
C ASP A 82 -11.18 6.18 0.38
N THR A 83 -10.04 6.10 -0.31
CA THR A 83 -9.63 7.14 -1.25
C THR A 83 -10.21 6.90 -2.66
N GLN A 84 -10.27 7.96 -3.46
CA GLN A 84 -10.77 7.87 -4.84
C GLN A 84 -9.94 6.91 -5.72
N PHE A 85 -8.67 6.72 -5.39
CA PHE A 85 -7.71 5.94 -6.16
C PHE A 85 -7.38 4.57 -5.54
N THR A 86 -8.15 4.12 -4.56
CA THR A 86 -7.94 2.83 -3.90
C THR A 86 -9.08 1.86 -4.20
N MET A 87 -8.75 0.58 -4.22
CA MET A 87 -9.66 -0.53 -4.54
C MET A 87 -10.46 -1.03 -3.31
N LYS A 88 -10.65 -0.16 -2.31
CA LYS A 88 -11.32 -0.46 -1.04
C LYS A 88 -10.74 -1.68 -0.32
N LYS A 89 -11.43 -2.14 0.73
CA LYS A 89 -11.03 -3.24 1.61
C LYS A 89 -10.68 -4.56 0.90
N ASN A 90 -11.30 -4.86 -0.24
CA ASN A 90 -11.09 -6.13 -0.95
C ASN A 90 -9.69 -6.27 -1.56
N ALA A 91 -8.98 -5.17 -1.73
CA ALA A 91 -7.64 -5.15 -2.31
C ALA A 91 -6.55 -4.82 -1.28
N THR A 92 -6.90 -4.79 0.01
CA THR A 92 -5.92 -4.63 1.09
C THR A 92 -5.39 -5.99 1.51
N MET A 93 -4.08 -6.14 1.49
CA MET A 93 -3.40 -7.34 1.97
C MET A 93 -2.69 -7.02 3.29
N ILE A 94 -3.19 -7.62 4.37
CA ILE A 94 -2.64 -7.49 5.70
C ILE A 94 -2.64 -8.85 6.41
N TRP A 95 -1.59 -9.13 7.17
CA TRP A 95 -1.45 -10.37 7.95
C TRP A 95 -2.54 -10.54 9.01
N LEU A 96 -3.10 -9.42 9.45
CA LEU A 96 -3.96 -9.34 10.59
C LEU A 96 -5.33 -9.99 10.36
N ASP A 97 -5.94 -9.75 9.19
CA ASP A 97 -7.21 -10.37 8.81
C ASP A 97 -7.03 -11.89 8.61
N ALA A 98 -5.87 -12.31 8.09
CA ALA A 98 -5.52 -13.72 7.94
C ALA A 98 -5.35 -14.41 9.31
N PHE A 99 -4.74 -13.73 10.27
CA PHE A 99 -4.59 -14.24 11.64
C PHE A 99 -5.92 -14.33 12.38
N GLU A 100 -6.79 -13.33 12.25
CA GLU A 100 -8.14 -13.37 12.85
C GLU A 100 -8.95 -14.54 12.32
N THR A 101 -8.93 -14.75 10.99
CA THR A 101 -9.60 -15.90 10.36
C THR A 101 -9.09 -17.21 10.94
N LYS A 102 -7.76 -17.33 11.11
CA LYS A 102 -7.14 -18.51 11.71
C LYS A 102 -7.57 -18.75 13.16
N ILE A 103 -7.63 -17.72 13.99
CA ILE A 103 -8.08 -17.84 15.39
C ILE A 103 -9.52 -18.37 15.45
N ILE A 104 -10.42 -17.85 14.60
CA ILE A 104 -11.82 -18.26 14.54
C ILE A 104 -11.94 -19.72 14.07
N GLU A 105 -11.13 -20.12 13.10
CA GLU A 105 -11.03 -21.52 12.65
C GLU A 105 -10.52 -22.44 13.77
N ASP A 106 -9.56 -21.98 14.57
CA ASP A 106 -8.98 -22.77 15.66
C ASP A 106 -9.95 -22.94 16.84
N GLU A 107 -10.72 -21.90 17.15
CA GLU A 107 -11.80 -21.98 18.13
C GLU A 107 -12.91 -22.94 17.65
N SER A 108 -13.37 -22.80 16.40
CA SER A 108 -14.48 -23.61 15.89
C SER A 108 -14.13 -25.08 15.66
N ASN A 109 -12.94 -25.38 15.13
CA ASN A 109 -12.56 -26.75 14.77
C ASN A 109 -11.90 -27.52 15.91
N PHE A 110 -11.13 -26.82 16.76
CA PHE A 110 -10.30 -27.45 17.79
C PHE A 110 -10.66 -27.01 19.21
N ASN A 111 -11.66 -26.14 19.38
CA ASN A 111 -12.12 -25.63 20.68
C ASN A 111 -10.98 -25.00 21.50
N ILE A 112 -10.05 -24.35 20.80
CA ILE A 112 -8.92 -23.64 21.42
C ILE A 112 -9.44 -22.30 21.97
N SER A 113 -9.16 -22.02 23.24
CA SER A 113 -9.63 -20.79 23.88
C SER A 113 -9.01 -19.55 23.24
N LEU A 114 -9.81 -18.51 23.05
CA LEU A 114 -9.34 -17.18 22.62
C LEU A 114 -8.28 -16.63 23.59
N PRO A 115 -7.28 -15.88 23.07
CA PRO A 115 -6.25 -15.27 23.91
C PRO A 115 -6.88 -14.25 24.87
N LYS A 116 -6.41 -14.25 26.13
CA LYS A 116 -6.95 -13.36 27.18
C LYS A 116 -6.07 -12.15 27.45
N THR A 117 -4.80 -12.26 27.09
CA THR A 117 -3.77 -11.23 27.35
C THR A 117 -3.09 -10.84 26.06
N SER A 118 -2.64 -9.59 25.98
CA SER A 118 -1.87 -9.07 24.83
C SER A 118 -0.62 -9.91 24.55
N GLU A 119 0.14 -10.28 25.58
CA GLU A 119 1.35 -11.11 25.43
C GLU A 119 1.05 -12.46 24.78
N GLU A 120 -0.02 -13.14 25.23
CA GLU A 120 -0.47 -14.41 24.68
C GLU A 120 -0.94 -14.25 23.22
N TRP A 121 -1.63 -13.15 22.91
CA TRP A 121 -2.06 -12.85 21.54
C TRP A 121 -0.85 -12.71 20.60
N TYR A 122 0.15 -11.92 20.98
CA TYR A 122 1.36 -11.73 20.17
C TYR A 122 2.24 -13.00 20.09
N GLU A 123 2.26 -13.82 21.14
CA GLU A 123 2.93 -15.13 21.11
C GLU A 123 2.30 -16.05 20.07
N ARG A 124 0.96 -16.13 20.05
CA ARG A 124 0.23 -16.89 19.03
C ARG A 124 0.41 -16.34 17.63
N VAL A 125 0.54 -15.02 17.45
CA VAL A 125 0.89 -14.43 16.14
C VAL A 125 2.26 -14.93 15.69
N LYS A 126 3.26 -14.97 16.58
CA LYS A 126 4.60 -15.49 16.26
C LYS A 126 4.55 -16.97 15.89
N GLU A 127 3.81 -17.79 16.63
CA GLU A 127 3.65 -19.22 16.32
C GLU A 127 2.92 -19.45 14.99
N TRP A 128 1.86 -18.68 14.75
CA TRP A 128 1.13 -18.69 13.49
C TRP A 128 2.04 -18.33 12.32
N LEU A 129 2.92 -17.34 12.46
CA LEU A 129 3.86 -16.96 11.38
C LEU A 129 4.75 -18.11 10.93
N ILE A 130 5.12 -19.02 11.83
CA ILE A 130 5.95 -20.18 11.51
C ILE A 130 5.17 -21.20 10.67
N THR A 131 3.86 -21.32 10.93
CA THR A 131 2.99 -22.36 10.35
C THR A 131 2.13 -21.87 9.18
N ALA A 132 1.98 -20.56 9.02
CA ALA A 132 1.15 -19.96 7.98
C ALA A 132 1.68 -20.28 6.57
N GLY A 133 0.79 -20.67 5.66
CA GLY A 133 1.11 -20.93 4.25
C GLY A 133 1.72 -19.73 3.50
N GLY A 134 1.59 -18.52 4.06
CA GLY A 134 2.18 -17.27 3.57
C GLY A 134 3.42 -16.80 4.33
N ARG A 135 4.07 -17.65 5.14
CA ARG A 135 5.19 -17.29 6.04
C ARG A 135 6.19 -16.32 5.43
N ARG A 136 6.71 -16.61 4.23
CA ARG A 136 7.74 -15.76 3.61
C ARG A 136 7.27 -14.33 3.35
N LEU A 137 5.98 -14.12 3.04
CA LEU A 137 5.42 -12.78 2.86
C LEU A 137 5.31 -12.09 4.21
N TRP A 138 4.60 -12.71 5.15
CA TRP A 138 4.30 -12.12 6.45
C TRP A 138 5.54 -11.90 7.34
N GLU A 139 6.54 -12.80 7.26
CA GLU A 139 7.82 -12.68 7.96
C GLU A 139 8.64 -11.49 7.44
N LEU A 140 8.55 -11.18 6.15
CA LEU A 140 9.19 -9.98 5.58
C LEU A 140 8.40 -8.71 5.88
N ASP A 141 7.10 -8.84 6.16
CA ASP A 141 6.22 -7.71 6.43
C ASP A 141 6.25 -7.25 7.89
N MET A 142 6.75 -8.08 8.80
CA MET A 142 6.76 -7.81 10.24
C MET A 142 8.18 -7.73 10.81
N VAL A 143 8.41 -6.72 11.64
CA VAL A 143 9.66 -6.56 12.39
C VAL A 143 9.34 -6.62 13.87
N TRP A 144 9.87 -7.64 14.53
CA TRP A 144 9.75 -7.85 15.96
C TRP A 144 10.90 -7.16 16.70
N ASP A 145 10.65 -6.73 17.93
CA ASP A 145 11.74 -6.24 18.78
C ASP A 145 12.70 -7.39 19.13
N LYS A 146 14.00 -7.13 19.01
CA LYS A 146 15.08 -8.08 19.27
C LYS A 146 15.87 -7.73 20.53
N GLN A 147 15.56 -6.60 21.20
CA GLN A 147 16.33 -6.13 22.35
C GLN A 147 16.05 -6.96 23.61
N ASN A 148 14.80 -7.37 23.82
CA ASN A 148 14.42 -8.29 24.88
C ASN A 148 13.78 -9.53 24.25
N GLU A 149 14.41 -10.70 24.37
CA GLU A 149 13.84 -11.96 23.88
C GLU A 149 12.46 -12.27 24.51
N SER A 150 12.18 -11.71 25.69
CA SER A 150 10.90 -11.83 26.39
C SER A 150 9.84 -10.81 25.97
N SER A 151 10.19 -9.74 25.24
CA SER A 151 9.17 -8.79 24.77
C SER A 151 8.58 -9.29 23.45
N ASN A 152 7.36 -9.80 23.49
CA ASN A 152 6.58 -10.15 22.30
C ASN A 152 6.00 -8.90 21.59
N HIS A 153 6.75 -7.81 21.56
CA HIS A 153 6.26 -6.55 21.01
C HIS A 153 6.63 -6.41 19.52
N LEU A 154 5.64 -6.00 18.73
CA LEU A 154 5.80 -5.75 17.30
C LEU A 154 6.36 -4.33 17.11
N LYS A 155 7.56 -4.21 16.55
CA LYS A 155 8.25 -2.93 16.37
C LYS A 155 7.72 -2.16 15.16
N ALA A 156 7.50 -2.86 14.07
CA ALA A 156 6.93 -2.28 12.85
C ALA A 156 6.31 -3.38 12.00
N PHE A 157 5.37 -3.00 11.15
CA PHE A 157 4.89 -3.88 10.08
C PHE A 157 4.50 -3.07 8.86
N ARG A 158 4.39 -3.75 7.71
CA ARG A 158 3.80 -3.18 6.50
C ARG A 158 2.53 -3.91 6.09
N PHE A 159 1.67 -3.20 5.40
CA PHE A 159 0.52 -3.76 4.70
C PHE A 159 0.42 -3.14 3.31
N GLN A 160 -0.30 -3.81 2.41
CA GLN A 160 -0.42 -3.38 1.02
C GLN A 160 -1.86 -2.97 0.72
N VAL A 161 -2.05 -1.86 0.02
CA VAL A 161 -3.35 -1.36 -0.40
C VAL A 161 -3.38 -1.33 -1.92
N GLY A 162 -4.36 -2.01 -2.53
CA GLY A 162 -4.56 -1.99 -3.97
C GLY A 162 -5.03 -0.62 -4.45
N LEU A 163 -4.40 -0.14 -5.53
CA LEU A 163 -4.71 1.11 -6.20
C LEU A 163 -5.47 0.86 -7.51
N LYS A 164 -6.30 1.83 -7.86
CA LYS A 164 -7.01 1.92 -9.14
C LYS A 164 -6.78 3.29 -9.78
N ASN A 165 -6.85 3.35 -11.10
CA ASN A 165 -6.77 4.58 -11.89
C ASN A 165 -5.55 5.45 -11.57
N VAL A 166 -4.39 4.82 -11.36
CA VAL A 166 -3.16 5.53 -10.99
C VAL A 166 -2.65 6.43 -12.13
N SER A 167 -3.05 6.14 -13.37
CA SER A 167 -2.76 6.99 -14.53
C SER A 167 -3.33 8.41 -14.45
N GLU A 168 -4.30 8.67 -13.55
CA GLU A 168 -4.84 10.03 -13.33
C GLU A 168 -4.09 10.81 -12.24
N ILE A 169 -3.25 10.14 -11.45
CA ILE A 169 -2.47 10.73 -10.35
C ILE A 169 -1.11 11.24 -10.83
N ILE A 170 -0.57 10.63 -11.89
CA ILE A 170 0.78 10.87 -12.45
C ILE A 170 0.66 11.71 -13.72
#